data_AF-A0A929EP38-F1
#
_entry.id   AF-A0A929EP38-F1
#
_cell.length_a   1.000
_cell.length_b   1.000
_cell.length_c   1.000
_cell.angle_alpha   90.00
_cell.angle_beta   90.00
_cell.angle_gamma   90.00
#
_symmetry.space_group_name_H-M   'P 1'
#
loop_
_entity.id
_entity.type
_entity.pdbx_description
1 polymer ?
#
loop_
_entity_poly.entity_id
_entity_poly.type
_entity_poly.pdbx_seq_one_letter_code
_entity_poly.pdbx_strand_id
1 'polypeptide(L)'
;MAEKLLFLTGKLAEPSLHKVLNEMAPLPFEYRVHQLGLSVAALMTDKMIARRLTPEIIHDCDQIIVPGRCRGDLDALSEQLNVEVIRGPEEVKDLPLFFGRERKAPDLSRYDVNIFAEIVDAPERTVESIVERAQYYSDCGANVIDIGCLPEEKFPHMEEAITALHESGFKVSVDSSNIDDLRRAGKAGADYLLSLTEKTYHLAEEVDSVPILVP
;
A
#
# COMPACT_ATOMS: atom_id res chain seq x y z
N MET A 1 -5.78 24.33 -30.33
CA MET A 1 -6.91 23.96 -29.46
C MET A 1 -6.34 23.24 -28.26
N ALA A 2 -6.94 23.37 -27.07
CA ALA A 2 -6.51 22.55 -25.93
C ALA A 2 -6.84 21.09 -26.22
N GLU A 3 -5.92 20.19 -25.93
CA GLU A 3 -6.11 18.74 -26.05
C GLU A 3 -7.24 18.28 -25.12
N LYS A 4 -8.06 17.32 -25.54
CA LYS A 4 -9.20 16.79 -24.77
C LYS A 4 -8.93 15.37 -24.30
N LEU A 5 -8.69 15.22 -23.00
CA LEU A 5 -8.33 13.94 -22.38
C LEU A 5 -9.53 13.27 -21.69
N LEU A 6 -9.66 11.96 -21.85
CA LEU A 6 -10.62 11.13 -21.10
C LEU A 6 -9.89 10.23 -20.11
N PHE A 7 -10.03 10.49 -18.81
CA PHE A 7 -9.46 9.62 -17.78
C PHE A 7 -10.43 8.51 -17.40
N LEU A 8 -10.00 7.25 -17.50
CA LEU A 8 -10.76 6.11 -17.00
C LEU A 8 -10.35 5.77 -15.57
N THR A 9 -11.33 5.46 -14.72
CA THR A 9 -11.07 5.10 -13.33
C THR A 9 -12.10 4.12 -12.76
N GLY A 10 -11.85 3.65 -11.54
CA GLY A 10 -12.79 2.89 -10.72
C GLY A 10 -13.33 3.74 -9.57
N LYS A 11 -14.41 3.27 -8.93
CA LYS A 11 -15.14 3.98 -7.85
C LYS A 11 -14.24 4.50 -6.73
N LEU A 12 -13.28 3.69 -6.29
CA LEU A 12 -12.42 4.04 -5.14
C LEU A 12 -11.36 5.10 -5.49
N ALA A 13 -10.93 5.18 -6.75
CA ALA A 13 -9.89 6.09 -7.18
C ALA A 13 -10.44 7.43 -7.73
N GLU A 14 -11.71 7.48 -8.14
CA GLU A 14 -12.35 8.66 -8.71
C GLU A 14 -12.24 9.93 -7.85
N PRO A 15 -12.50 9.93 -6.52
CA PRO A 15 -12.34 11.15 -5.72
C PRO A 15 -10.90 11.66 -5.68
N SER A 16 -9.93 10.75 -5.62
CA SER A 16 -8.50 11.08 -5.61
C SER A 16 -8.06 11.67 -6.95
N LEU A 17 -8.55 11.11 -8.06
CA LEU A 17 -8.26 11.59 -9.41
C LEU A 17 -8.77 13.02 -9.62
N HIS A 18 -10.02 13.31 -9.24
CA HIS A 18 -10.56 14.67 -9.28
C HIS A 18 -9.73 15.64 -8.43
N LYS A 19 -9.35 15.24 -7.22
CA LYS A 19 -8.51 16.06 -6.34
C LYS A 19 -7.18 16.42 -6.99
N VAL A 20 -6.46 15.43 -7.53
CA VAL A 20 -5.15 15.65 -8.16
C VAL A 20 -5.27 16.53 -9.41
N LEU A 21 -6.26 16.27 -10.28
CA LEU A 21 -6.49 17.09 -11.48
C LEU A 21 -6.83 18.55 -11.13
N ASN A 22 -7.61 18.77 -10.07
CA ASN A 22 -7.91 20.12 -9.57
C ASN A 22 -6.67 20.81 -8.99
N GLU A 23 -5.86 20.10 -8.21
CA GLU A 23 -4.61 20.62 -7.63
C GLU A 23 -3.55 20.94 -8.69
N MET A 24 -3.63 20.31 -9.86
CA MET A 24 -2.77 20.59 -11.02
C MET A 24 -3.21 21.85 -11.80
N ALA A 25 -4.29 22.55 -11.48
CA ALA A 25 -4.68 23.74 -12.23
C ALA A 25 -3.60 24.86 -12.19
N PRO A 26 -3.38 25.61 -13.29
CA PRO A 26 -4.02 25.49 -14.59
C PRO A 26 -3.48 24.32 -15.43
N LEU A 27 -4.36 23.66 -16.17
CA LEU A 27 -4.02 22.54 -17.05
C LEU A 27 -3.87 23.03 -18.51
N PRO A 28 -2.95 22.45 -19.29
CA PRO A 28 -2.78 22.77 -20.71
C PRO A 28 -3.80 22.03 -21.60
N PHE A 29 -4.69 21.23 -20.99
CA PHE A 29 -5.68 20.37 -21.64
C PHE A 29 -7.05 20.51 -20.94
N GLU A 30 -8.10 20.20 -21.69
CA GLU A 30 -9.43 19.93 -21.16
C GLU A 30 -9.55 18.45 -20.80
N TYR A 31 -10.38 18.11 -19.81
CA TYR A 31 -10.54 16.71 -19.42
C TYR A 31 -11.95 16.34 -19.00
N ARG A 32 -12.25 15.04 -19.13
CA ARG A 32 -13.39 14.37 -18.50
C ARG A 32 -12.90 13.15 -17.74
N VAL A 33 -13.64 12.79 -16.69
CA VAL A 33 -13.40 11.57 -15.91
C VAL A 33 -14.58 10.62 -16.14
N HIS A 34 -14.30 9.36 -16.44
CA HIS A 34 -15.31 8.32 -16.61
C HIS A 34 -15.02 7.12 -15.71
N GLN A 35 -15.92 6.89 -14.75
CA GLN A 35 -15.88 5.72 -13.89
C GLN A 35 -16.45 4.50 -14.64
N LEU A 36 -15.62 3.50 -14.94
CA LEU A 36 -15.97 2.38 -15.82
C LEU A 36 -16.83 1.28 -15.14
N GLY A 37 -17.58 1.61 -14.07
CA GLY A 37 -18.46 0.66 -13.38
C GLY A 37 -17.75 -0.49 -12.66
N LEU A 38 -16.54 -0.27 -12.15
CA LEU A 38 -15.81 -1.19 -11.26
C LEU A 38 -15.33 -0.45 -10.01
N SER A 39 -15.10 -1.19 -8.92
CA SER A 39 -14.64 -0.59 -7.65
C SER A 39 -13.17 -0.19 -7.70
N VAL A 40 -12.28 -1.12 -8.08
CA VAL A 40 -10.82 -0.95 -8.05
C VAL A 40 -10.28 -0.74 -9.46
N ALA A 41 -9.69 0.43 -9.71
CA ALA A 41 -9.18 0.83 -11.03
C ALA A 41 -8.08 -0.10 -11.57
N ALA A 42 -7.23 -0.65 -10.69
CA ALA A 42 -6.13 -1.56 -11.05
C ALA A 42 -6.59 -2.90 -11.66
N LEU A 43 -7.88 -3.25 -11.53
CA LEU A 43 -8.43 -4.49 -12.10
C LEU A 43 -8.89 -4.31 -13.56
N MET A 44 -8.86 -3.08 -14.09
CA MET A 44 -9.28 -2.76 -15.44
C MET A 44 -8.46 -3.54 -16.48
N THR A 45 -9.10 -3.95 -17.57
CA THR A 45 -8.44 -4.58 -18.71
C THR A 45 -8.93 -3.95 -20.01
N ASP A 46 -8.11 -4.05 -21.05
CA ASP A 46 -8.46 -3.76 -22.45
C ASP A 46 -9.86 -4.28 -22.86
N LYS A 47 -10.14 -5.57 -22.64
CA LYS A 47 -11.42 -6.22 -22.96
C LYS A 47 -12.59 -5.64 -22.17
N MET A 48 -12.35 -5.24 -20.92
CA MET A 48 -13.38 -4.58 -20.11
C MET A 48 -13.69 -3.19 -20.63
N ILE A 49 -12.67 -2.43 -21.02
CA ILE A 49 -12.80 -1.09 -21.60
C ILE A 49 -13.55 -1.17 -22.93
N ALA A 50 -13.09 -2.03 -23.86
CA ALA A 50 -13.70 -2.27 -25.16
C ALA A 50 -15.20 -2.61 -25.08
N ARG A 51 -15.62 -3.35 -24.05
CA ARG A 51 -17.02 -3.74 -23.85
C ARG A 51 -17.88 -2.63 -23.22
N ARG A 52 -17.28 -1.73 -22.44
CA ARG A 52 -18.00 -0.76 -21.60
C ARG A 52 -17.96 0.67 -22.11
N LEU A 53 -16.97 1.04 -22.90
CA LEU A 53 -16.94 2.32 -23.58
C LEU A 53 -17.84 2.27 -24.82
N THR A 54 -18.70 3.27 -24.93
CA THR A 54 -19.57 3.48 -26.10
C THR A 54 -19.09 4.70 -26.88
N PRO A 55 -19.46 4.84 -28.17
CA PRO A 55 -19.17 6.02 -28.97
C PRO A 55 -19.57 7.34 -28.29
N GLU A 56 -20.66 7.34 -27.53
CA GLU A 56 -21.14 8.50 -26.78
C GLU A 56 -20.30 8.82 -25.54
N ILE A 57 -19.49 7.89 -25.04
CA ILE A 57 -18.56 8.17 -23.94
C ILE A 57 -17.25 8.74 -24.50
N ILE A 58 -16.77 8.17 -25.61
CA ILE A 58 -15.49 8.55 -26.24
C ILE A 58 -15.61 9.75 -27.18
N HIS A 59 -16.82 10.23 -27.47
CA HIS A 59 -17.00 11.41 -28.35
C HIS A 59 -16.18 12.59 -27.84
N ASP A 60 -15.56 13.35 -28.74
CA ASP A 60 -14.89 14.61 -28.39
C ASP A 60 -13.74 14.44 -27.38
N CYS A 61 -12.99 13.33 -27.46
CA CYS A 61 -11.67 13.21 -26.84
C CYS A 61 -10.60 12.86 -27.88
N ASP A 62 -9.42 13.44 -27.70
CA ASP A 62 -8.25 13.19 -28.53
C ASP A 62 -7.50 11.94 -28.03
N GLN A 63 -7.55 11.69 -26.71
CA GLN A 63 -6.81 10.62 -26.06
C GLN A 63 -7.51 10.12 -24.79
N ILE A 64 -7.37 8.83 -24.51
CA ILE A 64 -7.87 8.15 -23.31
C ILE A 64 -6.70 7.75 -22.41
N ILE A 65 -6.74 8.13 -21.14
CA ILE A 65 -5.74 7.75 -20.14
C ILE A 65 -6.34 6.70 -19.21
N VAL A 66 -5.72 5.52 -19.18
CA VAL A 66 -6.11 4.41 -18.31
C VAL A 66 -5.21 4.32 -17.07
N PRO A 67 -5.64 3.67 -15.97
CA PRO A 67 -4.78 3.46 -14.80
C PRO A 67 -3.49 2.70 -15.14
N GLY A 68 -2.38 3.00 -14.48
CA GLY A 68 -1.08 2.38 -14.79
C GLY A 68 -1.06 0.86 -14.66
N ARG A 69 -1.90 0.29 -13.79
CA ARG A 69 -2.07 -1.15 -13.61
C ARG A 69 -3.09 -1.81 -14.56
N CYS A 70 -3.65 -1.08 -15.52
CA CYS A 70 -4.62 -1.63 -16.48
C CYS A 70 -4.00 -2.75 -17.33
N ARG A 71 -4.58 -3.95 -17.37
CA ARG A 71 -3.95 -5.08 -18.07
C ARG A 71 -4.40 -5.18 -19.52
N GLY A 72 -3.59 -5.83 -20.35
CA GLY A 72 -3.90 -6.13 -21.74
C GLY A 72 -3.22 -5.19 -22.74
N ASP A 73 -3.66 -5.28 -24.00
CA ASP A 73 -3.05 -4.62 -25.15
C ASP A 73 -3.75 -3.29 -25.43
N LEU A 74 -3.05 -2.18 -25.18
CA LEU A 74 -3.60 -0.83 -25.36
C LEU A 74 -3.49 -0.35 -26.81
N ASP A 75 -2.54 -0.89 -27.59
CA ASP A 75 -2.40 -0.54 -29.01
C ASP A 75 -3.58 -1.12 -29.79
N ALA A 76 -3.88 -2.41 -29.57
CA ALA A 76 -5.05 -3.06 -30.14
C ALA A 76 -6.37 -2.39 -29.69
N LEU A 77 -6.45 -1.95 -28.44
CA LEU A 77 -7.62 -1.20 -27.94
C LEU A 77 -7.74 0.17 -28.63
N SER A 78 -6.62 0.86 -28.86
CA SER A 78 -6.60 2.15 -29.56
C SER A 78 -7.10 2.02 -30.99
N GLU A 79 -6.64 0.99 -31.72
CA GLU A 79 -7.14 0.67 -33.06
C GLU A 79 -8.64 0.37 -33.06
N GLN A 80 -9.11 -0.42 -32.08
CA GLN A 80 -10.52 -0.79 -31.97
C GLN A 80 -11.42 0.43 -31.69
N LEU A 81 -10.98 1.35 -30.82
CA LEU A 81 -11.76 2.53 -30.43
C LEU A 81 -11.57 3.71 -31.38
N ASN A 82 -10.59 3.65 -32.28
CA ASN A 82 -10.17 4.75 -33.15
C ASN A 82 -9.86 6.05 -32.36
N VAL A 83 -9.24 5.88 -31.18
CA VAL A 83 -8.76 6.93 -30.28
C VAL A 83 -7.50 6.41 -29.61
N GLU A 84 -6.48 7.26 -29.43
CA GLU A 84 -5.25 6.85 -28.74
C GLU A 84 -5.54 6.54 -27.27
N VAL A 85 -5.15 5.35 -26.81
CA VAL A 85 -5.28 4.92 -25.42
C VAL A 85 -3.90 4.73 -24.81
N ILE A 86 -3.57 5.55 -23.82
CA ILE A 86 -2.28 5.52 -23.14
C ILE A 86 -2.40 5.10 -21.68
N ARG A 87 -1.32 4.50 -21.18
CA ARG A 87 -1.18 4.08 -19.80
C ARG A 87 -0.72 5.25 -18.92
N GLY A 88 -1.56 5.65 -17.97
CA GLY A 88 -1.20 6.60 -16.94
C GLY A 88 -0.29 6.01 -15.85
N PRO A 89 0.00 6.76 -14.77
CA PRO A 89 0.79 6.27 -13.65
C PRO A 89 0.05 5.19 -12.86
N GLU A 90 0.79 4.35 -12.13
CA GLU A 90 0.18 3.38 -11.20
C GLU A 90 -0.54 4.07 -10.05
N GLU A 91 0.11 5.10 -9.48
CA GLU A 91 -0.43 5.92 -8.42
C GLU A 91 -1.01 7.21 -8.97
N VAL A 92 -2.28 7.50 -8.67
CA VAL A 92 -2.96 8.72 -9.11
C VAL A 92 -2.22 9.99 -8.66
N LYS A 93 -1.51 9.94 -7.53
CA LYS A 93 -0.70 11.05 -7.00
C LYS A 93 0.51 11.41 -7.87
N ASP A 94 0.92 10.52 -8.77
CA ASP A 94 2.06 10.72 -9.66
C ASP A 94 1.63 11.28 -11.03
N LEU A 95 0.34 11.60 -11.21
CA LEU A 95 -0.16 12.24 -12.41
C LEU A 95 0.55 13.58 -12.74
N PRO A 96 0.96 14.43 -11.78
CA PRO A 96 1.79 15.59 -12.09
C PRO A 96 3.10 15.20 -12.81
N LEU A 97 3.79 14.17 -12.33
CA LEU A 97 5.05 13.69 -12.93
C LEU A 97 4.82 13.15 -14.34
N PHE A 98 3.70 12.44 -14.54
CA PHE A 98 3.28 11.94 -15.85
C PHE A 98 3.16 13.07 -16.89
N PHE A 99 2.70 14.25 -16.48
CA PHE A 99 2.61 15.45 -17.32
C PHE A 99 3.84 16.39 -17.22
N GLY A 100 4.98 15.89 -16.75
CA GLY A 100 6.24 16.65 -16.66
C GLY A 100 6.25 17.74 -15.60
N ARG A 101 5.40 17.66 -14.58
CA ARG A 101 5.29 18.61 -13.47
C ARG A 101 5.83 18.00 -12.19
N GLU A 102 6.27 18.85 -11.26
CA GLU A 102 6.74 18.39 -9.96
C GLU A 102 5.57 17.86 -9.11
N ARG A 103 5.84 16.78 -8.37
CA ARG A 103 4.92 16.29 -7.35
C ARG A 103 4.97 17.23 -6.16
N LYS A 104 3.80 17.63 -5.66
CA LYS A 104 3.72 18.36 -4.39
C LYS A 104 4.19 17.43 -3.26
N ALA A 105 5.25 17.82 -2.56
CA ALA A 105 5.68 17.12 -1.36
C ALA A 105 4.54 17.13 -0.33
N PRO A 106 4.16 15.97 0.24
CA PRO A 106 3.18 15.95 1.31
C PRO A 106 3.73 16.71 2.52
N ASP A 107 2.90 17.54 3.14
CA ASP A 107 3.23 18.14 4.43
C ASP A 107 3.07 17.08 5.52
N LEU A 108 4.20 16.55 5.97
CA LEU A 108 4.29 15.58 7.07
C LEU A 108 4.74 16.27 8.37
N SER A 109 4.61 17.58 8.50
CA SER A 109 5.00 18.28 9.75
C SER A 109 4.08 17.97 10.94
N ARG A 110 2.89 17.40 10.67
CA ARG A 110 1.86 17.07 11.67
C ARG A 110 1.37 15.64 11.46
N TYR A 111 2.14 14.66 11.92
CA TYR A 111 1.72 13.26 12.04
C TYR A 111 1.80 12.82 13.50
N ASP A 112 0.88 11.93 13.88
CA ASP A 112 0.88 11.26 15.19
C ASP A 112 0.50 9.79 14.93
N VAL A 113 1.44 9.07 14.31
CA VAL A 113 1.30 7.66 13.98
C VAL A 113 2.60 6.94 14.31
N ASN A 114 2.50 5.77 14.92
CA ASN A 114 3.62 4.84 15.03
C ASN A 114 3.66 3.96 13.77
N ILE A 115 4.78 3.92 13.10
CA ILE A 115 5.04 3.09 11.93
C ILE A 115 5.65 1.77 12.41
N PHE A 116 4.94 0.67 12.18
CA PHE A 116 5.42 -0.69 12.42
C PHE A 116 5.99 -1.21 11.09
N ALA A 117 7.20 -1.75 11.14
CA ALA A 117 7.84 -2.35 9.97
C ALA A 117 8.17 -3.82 10.24
N GLU A 118 7.62 -4.70 9.41
CA GLU A 118 7.66 -6.13 9.64
C GLU A 118 8.84 -6.82 8.98
N ILE A 119 9.50 -7.69 9.74
CA ILE A 119 10.42 -8.72 9.26
C ILE A 119 9.64 -10.02 9.15
N VAL A 120 9.01 -10.24 7.99
CA VAL A 120 8.03 -11.33 7.74
C VAL A 120 8.65 -12.73 7.90
N ASP A 121 9.94 -12.87 7.59
CA ASP A 121 10.68 -14.14 7.55
C ASP A 121 11.66 -14.29 8.72
N ALA A 122 11.35 -13.70 9.88
CA ALA A 122 12.27 -13.67 11.01
C ALA A 122 12.74 -15.06 11.51
N PRO A 123 11.90 -16.12 11.57
CA PRO A 123 12.35 -17.45 11.98
C PRO A 123 13.45 -18.04 11.10
N GLU A 124 13.55 -17.62 9.84
CA GLU A 124 14.55 -18.10 8.87
C GLU A 124 15.85 -17.26 8.88
N ARG A 125 15.89 -16.19 9.68
CA ARG A 125 17.04 -15.28 9.78
C ARG A 125 17.91 -15.64 10.98
N THR A 126 19.14 -15.14 10.98
CA THR A 126 19.93 -15.09 12.21
C THR A 126 19.57 -13.84 13.01
N VAL A 127 19.87 -13.83 14.30
CA VAL A 127 19.65 -12.66 15.17
C VAL A 127 20.36 -11.42 14.60
N GLU A 128 21.58 -11.57 14.10
CA GLU A 128 22.34 -10.47 13.49
C GLU A 128 21.61 -9.93 12.25
N SER A 129 21.10 -10.81 11.38
CA SER A 129 20.34 -10.40 10.19
C SER A 129 19.01 -9.69 10.55
N ILE A 130 18.38 -10.09 11.65
CA ILE A 130 17.17 -9.42 12.18
C ILE A 130 17.52 -8.00 12.62
N VAL A 131 18.61 -7.82 13.38
CA VAL A 131 19.07 -6.49 13.84
C VAL A 131 19.49 -5.60 12.66
N GLU A 132 20.19 -6.14 11.67
CA GLU A 132 20.55 -5.39 10.45
C GLU A 132 19.29 -4.90 9.70
N ARG A 133 18.27 -5.75 9.59
CA ARG A 133 17.01 -5.37 8.94
C ARG A 133 16.24 -4.33 9.77
N ALA A 134 16.23 -4.48 11.09
CA ALA A 134 15.64 -3.52 12.00
C ALA A 134 16.26 -2.12 11.85
N GLN A 135 17.58 -2.05 11.74
CA GLN A 135 18.27 -0.78 11.49
C GLN A 135 17.84 -0.16 10.16
N TYR A 136 17.80 -0.94 9.08
CA TYR A 136 17.32 -0.46 7.77
C TYR A 136 15.89 0.11 7.85
N TYR A 137 14.98 -0.57 8.54
CA TYR A 137 13.62 -0.08 8.71
C TYR A 137 13.53 1.17 9.58
N SER A 138 14.33 1.25 10.64
CA SER A 138 14.44 2.44 11.48
C SER A 138 14.96 3.65 10.69
N ASP A 139 15.98 3.46 9.85
CA ASP A 139 16.49 4.50 8.94
C ASP A 139 15.43 4.95 7.91
N CYS A 140 14.49 4.05 7.59
CA CYS A 140 13.33 4.33 6.74
C CYS A 140 12.13 4.93 7.51
N GLY A 141 12.27 5.20 8.82
CA GLY A 141 11.27 5.86 9.65
C GLY A 141 10.38 4.96 10.49
N ALA A 142 10.70 3.66 10.63
CA ALA A 142 9.97 2.77 11.53
C ALA A 142 10.14 3.18 13.00
N ASN A 143 9.04 3.15 13.76
CA ASN A 143 9.01 3.39 15.21
C ASN A 143 9.06 2.09 16.01
N VAL A 144 8.55 1.00 15.44
CA VAL A 144 8.49 -0.33 16.05
C VAL A 144 8.90 -1.36 15.00
N ILE A 145 9.72 -2.32 15.40
CA ILE A 145 10.12 -3.45 14.57
C ILE A 145 9.20 -4.60 14.90
N ASP A 146 8.43 -5.03 13.90
CA ASP A 146 7.52 -6.15 14.03
C ASP A 146 8.19 -7.43 13.54
N ILE A 147 8.25 -8.44 14.40
CA ILE A 147 8.88 -9.71 14.09
C ILE A 147 7.77 -10.69 13.72
N GLY A 148 7.69 -11.05 12.44
CA GLY A 148 6.67 -11.95 11.92
C GLY A 148 7.03 -13.41 12.17
N CYS A 149 6.17 -14.14 12.87
CA CYS A 149 6.24 -15.60 12.96
C CYS A 149 5.64 -16.23 11.69
N LEU A 150 6.27 -17.32 11.22
CA LEU A 150 5.77 -18.07 10.08
C LEU A 150 4.76 -19.15 10.51
N PRO A 151 3.63 -19.33 9.78
CA PRO A 151 2.66 -20.37 10.08
C PRO A 151 3.29 -21.77 10.10
N GLU A 152 2.97 -22.57 11.13
CA GLU A 152 3.47 -23.95 11.32
C GLU A 152 4.99 -24.11 11.48
N GLU A 153 5.74 -23.01 11.52
CA GLU A 153 7.18 -23.03 11.75
C GLU A 153 7.53 -22.65 13.19
N LYS A 154 8.63 -23.23 13.68
CA LYS A 154 9.14 -22.86 14.99
C LYS A 154 10.06 -21.66 14.87
N PHE A 155 9.97 -20.78 15.86
CA PHE A 155 10.92 -19.69 16.05
C PHE A 155 11.79 -19.95 17.28
N PRO A 156 12.86 -20.75 17.17
CA PRO A 156 13.62 -21.22 18.34
C PRO A 156 14.45 -20.12 19.02
N HIS A 157 14.85 -19.09 18.28
CA HIS A 157 15.70 -18.00 18.76
C HIS A 157 14.93 -16.68 18.91
N MET A 158 13.61 -16.74 19.08
CA MET A 158 12.74 -15.56 19.18
C MET A 158 13.10 -14.70 20.39
N GLU A 159 13.32 -15.30 21.55
CA GLU A 159 13.68 -14.60 22.79
C GLU A 159 15.05 -13.91 22.67
N GLU A 160 16.00 -14.55 21.98
CA GLU A 160 17.31 -13.97 21.67
C GLU A 160 17.17 -12.78 20.70
N ALA A 161 16.32 -12.90 19.68
CA ALA A 161 16.05 -11.83 18.73
C ALA A 161 15.38 -10.61 19.41
N ILE A 162 14.38 -10.83 20.25
CA ILE A 162 13.71 -9.77 21.03
C ILE A 162 14.75 -9.04 21.90
N THR A 163 15.56 -9.80 22.65
CA THR A 163 16.62 -9.24 23.50
C THR A 163 17.60 -8.39 22.71
N ALA A 164 18.13 -8.91 21.60
CA ALA A 164 19.09 -8.20 20.77
C ALA A 164 18.52 -6.91 20.14
N LEU A 165 17.24 -6.92 19.77
CA LEU A 165 16.55 -5.73 19.26
C LEU A 165 16.37 -4.66 20.34
N HIS A 166 16.00 -5.04 21.56
CA HIS A 166 15.94 -4.11 22.69
C HIS A 166 17.32 -3.57 23.07
N GLU A 167 18.35 -4.41 23.09
CA GLU A 167 19.74 -3.98 23.32
C GLU A 167 20.23 -2.99 22.24
N SER A 168 19.70 -3.11 21.03
CA SER A 168 19.94 -2.18 19.92
C SER A 168 19.05 -0.92 19.98
N GLY A 169 18.20 -0.78 20.99
CA GLY A 169 17.36 0.40 21.23
C GLY A 169 16.03 0.44 20.46
N PHE A 170 15.62 -0.68 19.84
CA PHE A 170 14.35 -0.76 19.12
C PHE A 170 13.20 -1.13 20.06
N LYS A 171 11.99 -0.65 19.74
CA LYS A 171 10.76 -1.26 20.26
C LYS A 171 10.39 -2.46 19.40
N VAL A 172 9.88 -3.50 20.04
CA VAL A 172 9.63 -4.80 19.42
C VAL A 172 8.14 -5.14 19.48
N SER A 173 7.58 -5.48 18.33
CA SER A 173 6.28 -6.14 18.20
C SER A 173 6.51 -7.57 17.73
N VAL A 174 5.65 -8.50 18.11
CA VAL A 174 5.64 -9.86 17.56
C VAL A 174 4.27 -10.15 16.96
N ASP A 175 4.24 -10.52 15.68
CA ASP A 175 3.04 -10.98 14.98
C ASP A 175 3.04 -12.50 14.90
N SER A 176 2.04 -13.13 15.53
CA SER A 176 1.82 -14.56 15.42
C SER A 176 0.35 -14.92 15.57
N SER A 177 -0.10 -15.87 14.76
CA SER A 177 -1.41 -16.51 14.95
C SER A 177 -1.41 -17.57 16.06
N ASN A 178 -0.24 -17.93 16.60
CA ASN A 178 -0.09 -18.91 17.66
C ASN A 178 0.04 -18.23 19.03
N ILE A 179 -0.92 -18.51 19.91
CA ILE A 179 -0.97 -17.93 21.27
C ILE A 179 0.25 -18.29 22.12
N ASP A 180 0.87 -19.44 21.90
CA ASP A 180 2.05 -19.84 22.66
C ASP A 180 3.29 -19.04 22.24
N ASP A 181 3.40 -18.66 20.96
CA ASP A 181 4.47 -17.78 20.50
C ASP A 181 4.27 -16.37 21.03
N LEU A 182 3.04 -15.84 21.01
CA LEU A 182 2.73 -14.55 21.63
C LEU A 182 3.03 -14.54 23.13
N ARG A 183 2.72 -15.64 23.84
CA ARG A 183 3.03 -15.76 25.28
C ARG A 183 4.53 -15.78 25.53
N ARG A 184 5.30 -16.52 24.72
CA ARG A 184 6.77 -16.52 24.79
C ARG A 184 7.33 -15.12 24.52
N ALA A 185 6.85 -14.46 23.48
CA ALA A 185 7.27 -13.12 23.11
C ALA A 185 7.01 -12.10 24.22
N GLY A 186 5.79 -12.11 24.79
CA GLY A 186 5.46 -11.18 25.88
C GLY A 186 6.28 -11.43 27.14
N LYS A 187 6.58 -12.69 27.48
CA LYS A 187 7.48 -13.04 28.59
C LYS A 187 8.94 -12.67 28.33
N ALA A 188 9.36 -12.65 27.07
CA ALA A 188 10.67 -12.18 26.65
C ALA A 188 10.77 -10.64 26.62
N GLY A 189 9.66 -9.93 26.83
CA GLY A 189 9.62 -8.48 26.96
C GLY A 189 9.19 -7.72 25.72
N ALA A 190 8.63 -8.38 24.69
CA ALA A 190 8.10 -7.68 23.52
C ALA A 190 7.16 -6.53 23.93
N ASP A 191 7.30 -5.35 23.32
CA ASP A 191 6.50 -4.16 23.65
C ASP A 191 5.04 -4.32 23.18
N TYR A 192 4.83 -5.02 22.07
CA TYR A 192 3.52 -5.26 21.46
C TYR A 192 3.33 -6.73 21.07
N LEU A 193 2.08 -7.19 21.15
CA LEU A 193 1.66 -8.50 20.64
C LEU A 193 0.57 -8.32 19.60
N LEU A 194 0.87 -8.64 18.34
CA LEU A 194 -0.03 -8.52 17.22
C LEU A 194 -0.80 -9.83 16.97
N SER A 195 -1.97 -9.72 16.34
CA SER A 195 -2.86 -10.84 16.03
C SER A 195 -3.64 -11.45 17.23
N LEU A 196 -3.79 -10.72 18.33
CA LEU A 196 -4.76 -11.10 19.38
C LEU A 196 -6.20 -10.88 18.89
N THR A 197 -7.13 -11.67 19.41
CA THR A 197 -8.56 -11.61 19.04
C THR A 197 -9.43 -11.48 20.29
N GLU A 198 -10.74 -11.25 20.12
CA GLU A 198 -11.71 -11.29 21.22
C GLU A 198 -11.72 -12.61 22.01
N LYS A 199 -11.15 -13.70 21.46
CA LYS A 199 -11.04 -15.00 22.12
C LYS A 199 -9.71 -15.22 22.84
N THR A 200 -8.68 -14.45 22.48
CA THR A 200 -7.30 -14.64 22.96
C THR A 200 -6.75 -13.45 23.75
N TYR A 201 -7.51 -12.34 23.85
CA TYR A 201 -7.08 -11.11 24.54
C TYR A 201 -6.62 -11.30 25.98
N HIS A 202 -7.11 -12.34 26.67
CA HIS A 202 -6.73 -12.68 28.04
C HIS A 202 -5.22 -12.86 28.22
N LEU A 203 -4.48 -13.16 27.15
CA LEU A 203 -3.01 -13.21 27.21
C LEU A 203 -2.41 -11.88 27.70
N ALA A 204 -3.07 -10.74 27.42
CA ALA A 204 -2.64 -9.43 27.90
C ALA A 204 -2.69 -9.27 29.43
N GLU A 205 -3.37 -10.19 30.14
CA GLU A 205 -3.34 -10.24 31.61
C GLU A 205 -2.10 -10.99 32.14
N GLU A 206 -1.40 -11.75 31.28
CA GLU A 206 -0.24 -12.56 31.64
C GLU A 206 1.10 -11.83 31.44
N VAL A 207 1.13 -10.74 30.67
CA VAL A 207 2.36 -10.04 30.22
C VAL A 207 2.16 -8.51 30.17
N ASP A 208 3.24 -7.75 30.23
CA ASP A 208 3.20 -6.28 30.19
C ASP A 208 3.08 -5.69 28.76
N SER A 209 3.15 -6.54 27.73
CA SER A 209 3.04 -6.14 26.33
C SER A 209 1.69 -5.51 26.00
N VAL A 210 1.69 -4.47 25.16
CA VAL A 210 0.45 -3.86 24.67
C VAL A 210 -0.21 -4.78 23.63
N PRO A 211 -1.45 -5.25 23.85
CA PRO A 211 -2.12 -6.12 22.89
C PRO A 211 -2.63 -5.33 21.69
N ILE A 212 -2.40 -5.85 20.48
CA ILE A 212 -3.01 -5.37 19.24
C ILE A 212 -4.05 -6.39 18.79
N LEU A 213 -5.31 -5.98 18.86
CA LEU A 213 -6.47 -6.80 18.50
C LEU A 213 -6.76 -6.69 17.01
N VAL A 214 -6.92 -7.83 16.34
CA VAL A 214 -7.37 -7.93 14.95
C VAL A 214 -8.81 -8.48 14.90
N PRO A 215 -9.65 -8.02 13.95
CA PRO A 215 -11.04 -8.45 13.82
C PRO A 215 -11.23 -9.94 13.47
#